data_AF-A0A7J4J5G8-F1
#
_entry.id   AF-A0A7J4J5G8-F1
#
_cell.length_a   1.000
_cell.length_b   1.000
_cell.length_c   1.000
_cell.angle_alpha   90.00
_cell.angle_beta   90.00
_cell.angle_gamma   90.00
#
_symmetry.space_group_name_H-M   'P 1'
#
loop_
_entity.id
_entity.type
_entity.pdbx_description
1 polymer ?
#
loop_
_entity_poly.entity_id
_entity_poly.type
_entity_poly.pdbx_seq_one_letter_code
_entity_poly.pdbx_strand_id
1 'polypeptide(L)'
;MSIKERIAIIENDDKKIEWYVLHQLLELAMSVTGRGYVSDDYTKSIEFEIGDVTIFSDPYYGTVQIDETDVDSKTIQKLIKEVKRRLFQFDKKIETIREQAASEIFDKPIKDFEDF
;
A
#
# COMPACT_ATOMS: atom_id res chain seq x y z
N MET A 1 9.31 9.96 -3.23
CA MET A 1 8.07 10.38 -2.55
C MET A 1 7.75 9.33 -1.49
N SER A 2 7.57 9.76 -0.25
CA SER A 2 7.22 8.89 0.88
C SER A 2 5.80 8.32 0.76
N ILE A 3 5.49 7.26 1.50
CA ILE A 3 4.13 6.72 1.58
C ILE A 3 3.17 7.79 2.09
N LYS A 4 3.60 8.60 3.07
CA LYS A 4 2.82 9.70 3.63
C LYS A 4 2.44 10.76 2.60
N GLU A 5 3.37 11.18 1.75
CA GLU A 5 3.10 12.15 0.67
C GLU A 5 2.13 11.58 -0.37
N ARG A 6 2.30 10.30 -0.77
CA ARG A 6 1.39 9.63 -1.72
C ARG A 6 -0.03 9.54 -1.18
N ILE A 7 -0.20 9.20 0.11
CA ILE A 7 -1.51 9.20 0.77
C ILE A 7 -2.14 10.60 0.74
N ALA A 8 -1.36 11.65 1.02
CA ALA A 8 -1.88 13.02 1.02
C ALA A 8 -2.36 13.45 -0.37
N ILE A 9 -1.72 12.99 -1.45
CA ILE A 9 -2.16 13.25 -2.82
C ILE A 9 -3.49 12.54 -3.09
N ILE A 10 -3.61 11.27 -2.73
CA ILE A 10 -4.85 10.48 -2.87
C ILE A 10 -6.03 11.17 -2.17
N GLU A 11 -5.82 11.71 -0.97
CA GLU A 11 -6.88 12.36 -0.20
C GLU A 11 -7.28 13.75 -0.70
N ASN A 12 -6.42 14.40 -1.50
CA ASN A 12 -6.66 15.71 -2.08
C ASN A 12 -7.19 15.64 -3.52
N ASP A 13 -7.39 14.44 -4.09
CA ASP A 13 -8.02 14.28 -5.39
C ASP A 13 -9.48 14.76 -5.34
N ASP A 14 -9.88 15.59 -6.30
CA ASP A 14 -11.20 16.22 -6.39
C ASP A 14 -12.34 15.17 -6.53
N LYS A 15 -12.00 13.94 -6.95
CA LYS A 15 -12.94 12.83 -7.13
C LYS A 15 -13.21 12.04 -5.85
N LYS A 16 -13.51 12.68 -4.71
CA LYS A 16 -13.69 12.13 -3.33
C LYS A 16 -14.72 11.00 -3.14
N ILE A 17 -14.73 10.00 -4.01
CA ILE A 17 -15.59 8.85 -3.97
C ILE A 17 -14.83 7.77 -3.22
N GLU A 18 -15.44 7.26 -2.14
CA GLU A 18 -14.77 6.42 -1.16
C GLU A 18 -14.19 5.14 -1.75
N TRP A 19 -14.90 4.48 -2.68
CA TRP A 19 -14.39 3.28 -3.34
C TRP A 19 -13.14 3.58 -4.18
N TYR A 20 -13.05 4.75 -4.81
CA TYR A 20 -11.92 5.15 -5.62
C TYR A 20 -10.69 5.46 -4.75
N VAL A 21 -10.92 6.16 -3.63
CA VAL A 21 -9.88 6.41 -2.62
C VAL A 21 -9.35 5.08 -2.06
N LEU A 22 -10.23 4.13 -1.74
CA LEU A 22 -9.80 2.80 -1.31
C LEU A 22 -8.97 2.10 -2.38
N HIS A 23 -9.42 2.13 -3.64
CA HIS A 23 -8.71 1.53 -4.76
C HIS A 23 -7.27 2.07 -4.88
N GLN A 24 -7.09 3.39 -4.89
CA GLN A 24 -5.75 4.00 -4.97
C GLN A 24 -4.87 3.68 -3.76
N LEU A 25 -5.46 3.51 -2.57
CA LEU A 25 -4.73 3.07 -1.38
C LEU A 25 -4.28 1.60 -1.50
N LEU A 26 -5.09 0.75 -2.12
CA LEU A 26 -4.71 -0.64 -2.41
C LEU A 26 -3.60 -0.69 -3.48
N GLU A 27 -3.69 0.10 -4.56
CA GLU A 27 -2.59 0.25 -5.54
C GLU A 27 -1.28 0.69 -4.86
N LEU A 28 -1.37 1.66 -3.95
CA LEU A 28 -0.23 2.09 -3.15
C LEU A 28 0.32 0.93 -2.32
N ALA A 29 -0.54 0.18 -1.62
CA ALA A 29 -0.13 -0.98 -0.82
C ALA A 29 0.55 -2.05 -1.69
N MET A 30 0.01 -2.37 -2.87
CA MET A 30 0.64 -3.28 -3.81
C MET A 30 2.02 -2.78 -4.24
N SER A 31 2.11 -1.49 -4.64
CA SER A 31 3.36 -0.91 -5.14
C SER A 31 4.51 -0.93 -4.13
N VAL A 32 4.19 -0.88 -2.82
CA VAL A 32 5.21 -0.83 -1.76
C VAL A 32 5.49 -2.20 -1.14
N THR A 33 4.53 -3.13 -1.17
CA THR A 33 4.67 -4.46 -0.56
C THR A 33 4.97 -5.56 -1.57
N GLY A 34 4.65 -5.35 -2.86
CA GLY A 34 4.67 -6.39 -3.89
C GLY A 34 3.62 -7.48 -3.69
N ARG A 35 2.63 -7.27 -2.80
CA ARG A 35 1.53 -8.22 -2.54
C ARG A 35 0.27 -7.81 -3.30
N GLY A 36 -0.61 -8.78 -3.53
CA GLY A 36 -1.88 -8.60 -4.23
C GLY A 36 -1.79 -8.85 -5.73
N TYR A 37 -2.92 -8.77 -6.40
CA TYR A 37 -3.08 -8.96 -7.84
C TYR A 37 -3.83 -7.77 -8.44
N VAL A 38 -3.41 -7.35 -9.64
CA VAL A 38 -4.11 -6.36 -10.46
C VAL A 38 -4.49 -7.04 -11.77
N SER A 39 -5.73 -6.86 -12.20
CA SER A 39 -6.20 -7.46 -13.44
C SER A 39 -5.44 -6.90 -14.64
N ASP A 40 -5.17 -7.77 -15.61
CA ASP A 40 -4.56 -7.38 -16.89
C ASP A 40 -5.55 -6.67 -17.82
N ASP A 41 -6.85 -6.76 -17.53
CA ASP A 41 -7.90 -6.16 -18.33
C ASP A 41 -7.97 -4.62 -18.20
N TYR A 42 -8.96 -4.03 -18.88
CA TYR A 42 -9.15 -2.58 -18.89
C TYR A 42 -9.74 -2.03 -17.59
N THR A 43 -10.31 -2.88 -16.72
CA THR A 43 -10.92 -2.45 -15.46
C THR A 43 -9.86 -2.14 -14.41
N LYS A 44 -8.71 -2.81 -14.48
CA LYS A 44 -7.63 -2.71 -13.49
C LYS A 44 -8.12 -3.01 -12.07
N SER A 45 -9.03 -3.97 -11.92
CA SER A 45 -9.51 -4.42 -10.62
C SER A 45 -8.36 -4.97 -9.77
N ILE A 46 -8.45 -4.79 -8.46
CA ILE A 46 -7.44 -5.23 -7.49
C ILE A 46 -8.01 -6.29 -6.57
N GLU A 47 -7.24 -7.34 -6.33
CA GLU A 47 -7.43 -8.29 -5.24
C GLU A 47 -6.26 -8.14 -4.26
N PHE A 48 -6.57 -7.87 -3.00
CA PHE A 48 -5.57 -7.62 -1.97
C PHE A 48 -5.90 -8.34 -0.67
N GLU A 49 -5.03 -9.26 -0.28
CA GLU A 49 -5.13 -9.99 0.99
C GLU A 49 -4.77 -9.09 2.19
N ILE A 50 -5.65 -9.03 3.19
CA ILE A 50 -5.44 -8.24 4.41
C ILE A 50 -5.80 -9.03 5.66
N GLY A 51 -4.81 -9.74 6.23
CA GLY A 51 -5.09 -10.69 7.30
C GLY A 51 -5.74 -11.93 6.70
N ASP A 52 -6.92 -12.31 7.20
CA ASP A 52 -7.62 -13.53 6.79
C ASP A 52 -8.72 -13.29 5.74
N VAL A 53 -8.78 -12.08 5.17
CA VAL A 53 -9.80 -11.69 4.18
C VAL A 53 -9.15 -11.14 2.91
N THR A 54 -9.85 -11.23 1.80
CA THR A 54 -9.47 -10.65 0.51
C THR A 54 -10.36 -9.46 0.20
N ILE A 55 -9.76 -8.29 -0.03
CA ILE A 55 -10.47 -7.14 -0.58
C ILE A 55 -10.40 -7.20 -2.11
N PHE A 56 -11.55 -7.19 -2.76
CA PHE A 56 -11.66 -6.94 -4.19
C PHE A 56 -12.13 -5.50 -4.42
N SER A 57 -11.51 -4.79 -5.36
CA SER A 57 -11.87 -3.42 -5.72
C SER A 57 -11.80 -3.21 -7.22
N ASP A 58 -12.94 -2.91 -7.83
CA ASP A 58 -13.06 -2.56 -9.24
C ASP A 58 -13.34 -1.06 -9.38
N PRO A 59 -12.40 -0.28 -9.93
CA PRO A 59 -12.54 1.16 -10.05
C PRO A 59 -13.41 1.58 -11.24
N TYR A 60 -13.66 0.68 -12.19
CA TYR A 60 -14.49 0.95 -13.36
C TYR A 60 -15.98 0.87 -13.01
N TYR A 61 -16.38 -0.15 -12.25
CA TYR A 61 -17.76 -0.34 -11.79
C TYR A 61 -18.04 0.29 -10.41
N GLY A 62 -17.00 0.74 -9.70
CA GLY A 62 -17.13 1.28 -8.34
C GLY A 62 -17.51 0.21 -7.32
N THR A 63 -17.12 -1.04 -7.59
CA THR A 63 -17.44 -2.21 -6.76
C THR A 63 -16.34 -2.44 -5.75
N VAL A 64 -16.71 -2.69 -4.49
CA VAL A 64 -15.80 -3.15 -3.44
C VAL A 64 -16.44 -4.34 -2.77
N GLN A 65 -15.65 -5.40 -2.60
CA GLN A 65 -16.08 -6.64 -1.95
C GLN A 65 -15.04 -7.09 -0.91
N ILE A 66 -15.51 -7.80 0.11
CA ILE A 66 -14.70 -8.59 1.02
C ILE A 66 -15.14 -10.04 0.87
N ASP A 67 -14.23 -10.93 0.50
CA ASP A 67 -14.51 -12.36 0.29
C ASP A 67 -15.80 -12.57 -0.53
N GLU A 68 -15.82 -11.97 -1.73
CA GLU A 68 -16.92 -12.02 -2.71
C GLU A 68 -18.25 -11.37 -2.24
N THR A 69 -18.25 -10.68 -1.10
CA THR A 69 -19.43 -9.99 -0.56
C THR A 69 -19.33 -8.48 -0.72
N ASP A 70 -20.31 -7.86 -1.40
CA ASP A 70 -20.40 -6.41 -1.55
C ASP A 70 -20.46 -5.69 -0.19
N VAL A 71 -19.72 -4.59 -0.07
CA VAL A 71 -19.67 -3.81 1.17
C VAL A 71 -20.34 -2.45 1.03
N ASP A 72 -20.91 -1.97 2.14
CA ASP A 72 -21.51 -0.64 2.21
C ASP A 72 -20.45 0.47 2.35
N SER A 73 -20.85 1.71 2.06
CA SER A 73 -19.98 2.90 2.18
C SER A 73 -19.35 3.03 3.58
N LYS A 74 -20.08 2.71 4.65
CA LYS A 74 -19.55 2.75 6.02
C LYS A 74 -18.39 1.76 6.20
N THR A 75 -18.48 0.58 5.60
CA THR A 75 -17.43 -0.42 5.62
C THR A 75 -16.25 0.01 4.75
N ILE A 76 -16.49 0.60 3.58
CA ILE A 76 -15.43 1.18 2.74
C ILE A 76 -14.63 2.23 3.52
N GLN A 77 -15.29 3.16 4.23
CA GLN A 77 -14.60 4.14 5.07
C GLN A 77 -13.74 3.51 6.18
N LYS A 78 -14.20 2.38 6.77
CA LYS A 78 -13.40 1.64 7.76
C LYS A 78 -12.17 1.00 7.10
N LEU A 79 -12.33 0.41 5.91
CA LEU A 79 -11.22 -0.15 5.13
C LEU A 79 -10.18 0.92 4.79
N ILE A 80 -10.60 2.11 4.34
CA ILE A 80 -9.69 3.24 4.07
C ILE A 80 -8.83 3.55 5.30
N LYS A 81 -9.46 3.70 6.47
CA LYS A 81 -8.74 3.98 7.72
C LYS A 81 -7.75 2.87 8.07
N GLU A 82 -8.15 1.62 7.90
CA GLU A 82 -7.34 0.46 8.22
C GLU A 82 -6.14 0.30 7.25
N VAL A 83 -6.36 0.42 5.94
CA VAL A 83 -5.31 0.35 4.92
C VAL A 83 -4.30 1.48 5.15
N LYS A 84 -4.75 2.72 5.39
CA LYS A 84 -3.87 3.83 5.76
C LYS A 84 -3.03 3.53 6.99
N ARG A 85 -3.67 3.03 8.07
CA ARG A 85 -2.98 2.68 9.32
C ARG A 85 -1.89 1.65 9.06
N ARG A 86 -2.16 0.61 8.26
CA ARG A 86 -1.18 -0.43 7.91
C ARG A 86 -0.06 0.11 7.02
N LEU A 87 -0.36 0.96 6.05
CA LEU A 87 0.64 1.63 5.23
C LEU A 87 1.62 2.45 6.07
N PHE A 88 1.14 3.24 7.04
CA PHE A 88 2.02 3.99 7.95
C PHE A 88 2.86 3.08 8.85
N GLN A 89 2.28 1.97 9.32
CA GLN A 89 3.03 0.97 10.10
C GLN A 89 4.12 0.29 9.26
N PHE A 90 3.83 0.01 8.00
CA PHE A 90 4.78 -0.57 7.05
C PHE A 90 5.92 0.40 6.75
N ASP A 91 5.61 1.67 6.45
CA ASP A 91 6.60 2.73 6.16
C ASP A 91 7.62 2.85 7.29
N LYS A 92 7.13 2.99 8.54
CA LYS A 92 7.99 3.10 9.73
C LYS A 92 8.89 1.87 9.92
N LYS A 93 8.36 0.67 9.69
CA LYS A 93 9.16 -0.56 9.82
C LYS A 93 10.23 -0.64 8.74
N ILE A 94 9.92 -0.26 7.50
CA ILE A 94 10.86 -0.28 6.40
C ILE A 94 11.96 0.75 6.59
N GLU A 95 11.65 1.96 7.10
CA GLU A 95 12.67 2.95 7.48
C GLU A 95 13.68 2.35 8.47
N THR A 96 13.19 1.74 9.55
CA THR A 96 14.07 1.09 10.55
C THR A 96 14.92 -0.03 9.94
N ILE A 97 14.33 -0.90 9.11
CA ILE A 97 15.07 -2.01 8.46
C ILE A 97 16.13 -1.45 7.50
N ARG A 98 15.82 -0.40 6.74
CA ARG A 98 16.76 0.23 5.81
C ARG A 98 17.93 0.86 6.54
N GLU A 99 17.69 1.58 7.63
CA GLU A 99 18.74 2.17 8.46
C GLU A 99 19.66 1.09 9.05
N GLN A 100 19.06 0.02 9.60
CA GLN A 100 19.81 -1.12 10.13
C GLN A 100 20.66 -1.80 9.05
N ALA A 101 20.07 -2.11 7.89
CA ALA A 101 20.79 -2.73 6.78
C ALA A 101 21.89 -1.82 6.24
N ALA A 102 21.65 -0.51 6.15
CA ALA A 102 22.66 0.45 5.72
C ALA A 102 23.85 0.47 6.67
N SER A 103 23.61 0.54 7.99
CA SER A 103 24.67 0.47 8.99
C SER A 103 25.45 -0.85 8.90
N GLU A 104 24.75 -1.99 8.80
CA GLU A 104 25.39 -3.31 8.71
C GLU A 104 26.26 -3.50 7.45
N ILE A 105 25.91 -2.86 6.34
CA ILE A 105 26.62 -3.01 5.06
C ILE A 105 27.72 -1.97 4.91
N PHE A 106 27.42 -0.70 5.19
CA PHE A 106 28.27 0.44 4.84
C PHE A 106 29.14 0.95 6.00
N ASP A 107 28.84 0.61 7.26
CA ASP A 107 29.72 0.98 8.38
C ASP A 107 30.87 -0.01 8.57
N LYS A 108 30.90 -1.10 7.79
CA LYS A 108 32.02 -2.05 7.81
C LYS A 108 33.29 -1.38 7.29
N PRO A 109 34.43 -1.55 7.98
CA PRO A 109 35.71 -1.03 7.50
C PRO A 109 36.05 -1.65 6.15
N ILE A 110 36.56 -0.83 5.23
CA ILE A 110 36.95 -1.29 3.90
C ILE A 110 38.24 -2.08 4.04
N LYS A 111 38.15 -3.40 3.83
CA LYS A 111 39.26 -4.35 4.05
C LYS A 111 40.45 -4.16 3.11
N ASP A 112 40.27 -3.46 1.99
CA ASP A 112 41.31 -3.32 0.95
C ASP A 112 42.14 -2.02 1.05
N PHE A 113 42.00 -1.25 2.15
CA PHE A 113 42.80 -0.03 2.37
C PHE A 113 43.85 -0.16 3.49
N GLU A 114 44.10 -1.37 4.03
CA GLU A 114 45.13 -1.58 5.07
C GLU A 114 46.58 -1.65 4.53
N ASP A 115 46.79 -1.54 3.20
CA ASP A 115 48.11 -1.60 2.54
C ASP A 115 48.58 -0.25 1.91
N PHE A 116 48.11 0.91 2.40
CA PHE A 116 48.65 2.23 2.00
C PHE A 116 49.45 2.92 3.12
#